data_AF-A0A935KHV8-F1
#
_entry.id   AF-A0A935KHV8-F1
#
_cell.length_a   1.000
_cell.length_b   1.000
_cell.length_c   1.000
_cell.angle_alpha   90.00
_cell.angle_beta   90.00
_cell.angle_gamma   90.00
#
_symmetry.space_group_name_H-M   'P 1'
#
loop_
_entity.id
_entity.type
_entity.pdbx_description
1 polymer ?
#
loop_
_entity_poly.entity_id
_entity_poly.type
_entity_poly.pdbx_seq_one_letter_code
_entity_poly.pdbx_strand_id
1 'polypeptide(L)'
;MLTVLWQFPDFAFRTATPFIDLPAGVTLNIGVAPGNSYSKRYIKNFPVVLTAGEKYVVFANGVLTGGYAPNPDSRNTDFTLFVKPMAQEVGTGSGVDLFVLHGSTDAPTVDVKVRELSSAIMLIMRLMVISPLFNCACTKYNIGFISWQRS
;
A
#
# COMPACT_ATOMS: atom_id res chain seq x y z
N MET A 1 31.28 12.14 6.11
CA MET A 1 29.84 12.04 6.43
C MET A 1 29.30 10.85 5.63
N LEU A 2 28.99 9.74 6.29
CA LEU A 2 28.42 8.56 5.63
C LEU A 2 26.95 8.84 5.34
N THR A 3 26.63 9.13 4.07
CA THR A 3 25.25 9.15 3.61
C THR A 3 24.76 7.71 3.60
N VAL A 4 23.92 7.32 4.57
CA VAL A 4 23.20 6.06 4.48
C VAL A 4 22.28 6.15 3.27
N LEU A 5 22.52 5.33 2.25
CA LEU A 5 21.66 5.21 1.08
C LEU A 5 20.76 3.99 1.27
N TRP A 6 19.46 4.23 1.46
CA TRP A 6 18.46 3.17 1.42
C TRP A 6 18.07 2.95 -0.04
N GLN A 7 18.46 1.78 -0.57
CA GLN A 7 18.09 1.37 -1.92
C GLN A 7 17.62 -0.07 -1.87
N PHE A 8 16.50 -0.32 -2.55
CA PHE A 8 15.96 -1.66 -2.76
C PHE A 8 16.11 -2.00 -4.24
N PRO A 9 17.27 -2.53 -4.67
CA PRO A 9 17.46 -2.92 -6.05
C PRO A 9 16.48 -4.03 -6.42
N ASP A 10 15.97 -3.98 -7.65
CA ASP A 10 15.07 -5.01 -8.20
C ASP A 10 13.88 -5.35 -7.29
N PHE A 11 13.30 -4.34 -6.64
CA PHE A 11 12.13 -4.51 -5.77
C PHE A 11 10.95 -5.12 -6.54
N ALA A 12 10.67 -6.38 -6.27
CA ALA A 12 9.75 -7.18 -7.07
C ALA A 12 8.28 -6.82 -6.79
N PHE A 13 7.45 -6.98 -7.82
CA PHE A 13 6.01 -6.73 -7.72
C PHE A 13 5.36 -7.62 -6.65
N ARG A 14 4.45 -7.03 -5.85
CA ARG A 14 3.73 -7.68 -4.72
C ARG A 14 4.64 -8.20 -3.61
N THR A 15 5.85 -7.66 -3.48
CA THR A 15 6.72 -7.89 -2.33
C THR A 15 6.71 -6.69 -1.39
N ALA A 16 7.18 -6.90 -0.17
CA ALA A 16 7.34 -5.86 0.84
C ALA A 16 8.68 -6.04 1.56
N THR A 17 9.22 -4.95 2.06
CA THR A 17 10.40 -4.96 2.93
C THR A 17 9.96 -5.00 4.39
N PRO A 18 10.83 -5.43 5.33
CA PRO A 18 10.66 -5.09 6.73
C PRO A 18 10.64 -3.57 6.94
N PHE A 19 10.17 -3.13 8.09
CA PHE A 19 10.31 -1.73 8.49
C PHE A 19 11.80 -1.34 8.57
N ILE A 20 12.10 -0.12 8.14
CA ILE A 20 13.42 0.47 8.23
C ILE A 20 13.33 1.83 8.93
N ASP A 21 14.34 2.15 9.72
CA ASP A 21 14.43 3.45 10.37
C ASP A 21 14.94 4.52 9.39
N LEU A 22 14.25 5.66 9.36
CA LEU A 22 14.56 6.80 8.51
C LEU A 22 14.64 8.09 9.34
N PRO A 23 15.45 9.10 8.93
CA PRO A 23 15.48 10.40 9.58
C PRO A 23 14.13 11.12 9.50
N ALA A 24 13.67 11.63 10.64
CA ALA A 24 12.47 12.46 10.73
C ALA A 24 12.81 13.95 10.70
N GLY A 25 11.81 14.80 10.37
CA GLY A 25 11.94 16.26 10.38
C GLY A 25 12.82 16.85 9.27
N VAL A 26 13.33 16.03 8.36
CA VAL A 26 14.10 16.45 7.17
C VAL A 26 13.40 16.00 5.89
N THR A 27 13.63 16.73 4.80
CA THR A 27 13.11 16.32 3.48
C THR A 27 13.87 15.11 2.98
N LEU A 28 13.15 14.00 2.81
CA LEU A 28 13.60 12.79 2.14
C LEU A 28 13.03 12.75 0.72
N ASN A 29 13.78 12.15 -0.20
CA ASN A 29 13.34 11.92 -1.57
C ASN A 29 13.11 10.43 -1.77
N ILE A 30 11.86 10.02 -1.92
CA ILE A 30 11.52 8.66 -2.33
C ILE A 30 11.50 8.62 -3.85
N GLY A 31 12.53 8.01 -4.44
CA GLY A 31 12.68 7.88 -5.88
C GLY A 31 12.30 6.48 -6.37
N VAL A 32 11.49 6.41 -7.42
CA VAL A 32 11.15 5.15 -8.12
C VAL A 32 11.88 5.14 -9.47
N ALA A 33 12.63 4.09 -9.75
CA ALA A 33 13.42 3.95 -10.97
C ALA A 33 13.30 2.54 -11.57
N PRO A 34 13.56 2.36 -12.88
CA PRO A 34 13.69 1.04 -13.50
C PRO A 34 14.81 0.22 -12.86
N GLY A 35 14.68 -1.12 -12.83
CA GLY A 35 15.64 -2.02 -12.17
C GLY A 35 17.09 -1.93 -12.68
N ASN A 36 17.30 -1.58 -13.94
CA ASN A 36 18.63 -1.40 -14.53
C ASN A 36 19.22 0.02 -14.37
N SER A 37 18.69 0.85 -13.46
CA SER A 37 19.11 2.24 -13.31
C SER A 37 20.33 2.38 -12.40
N TYR A 38 21.49 2.73 -12.99
CA TYR A 38 22.75 2.96 -12.26
C TYR A 38 22.95 4.41 -11.77
N SER A 39 21.90 5.24 -11.78
CA SER A 39 21.92 6.64 -11.29
C SER A 39 20.49 7.10 -10.96
N LYS A 40 20.34 8.28 -10.34
CA LYS A 40 19.08 8.94 -9.91
C LYS A 40 18.07 9.27 -11.05
N ARG A 41 17.97 8.43 -12.08
CA ARG A 41 16.96 8.49 -13.14
C ARG A 41 15.62 8.00 -12.61
N TYR A 42 15.07 8.78 -11.69
CA TYR A 42 13.75 8.51 -11.14
C TYR A 42 12.70 8.75 -12.21
N ILE A 43 11.81 7.78 -12.41
CA ILE A 43 10.56 7.96 -13.18
C ILE A 43 9.62 8.89 -12.40
N LYS A 44 9.57 8.70 -11.07
CA LYS A 44 8.85 9.57 -10.14
C LYS A 44 9.70 9.80 -8.90
N ASN A 45 9.68 11.04 -8.39
CA ASN A 45 10.34 11.43 -7.17
C ASN A 45 9.32 12.12 -6.24
N PHE A 46 9.30 11.69 -4.98
CA PHE A 46 8.37 12.19 -3.98
C PHE A 46 9.16 12.82 -2.82
N PRO A 47 9.20 14.16 -2.71
CA PRO A 47 9.75 14.82 -1.55
C PRO A 47 8.77 14.66 -0.37
N VAL A 48 9.23 14.10 0.74
CA VAL A 48 8.42 13.84 1.93
C VAL A 48 9.15 14.30 3.19
N VAL A 49 8.40 14.64 4.23
CA VAL A 49 8.94 14.89 5.57
C VAL A 49 8.24 13.92 6.52
N LEU A 50 9.02 13.09 7.20
CA LEU A 50 8.49 12.10 8.14
C LEU A 50 8.39 12.68 9.55
N THR A 51 7.34 12.32 10.26
CA THR A 51 7.14 12.70 11.67
C THR A 51 7.93 11.77 12.57
N ALA A 52 8.58 12.32 13.60
CA ALA A 52 9.36 11.53 14.55
C ALA A 52 8.44 10.59 15.35
N GLY A 53 8.85 9.32 15.48
CA GLY A 53 8.10 8.28 16.19
C GLY A 53 6.89 7.71 15.43
N GLU A 54 6.61 8.21 14.22
CA GLU A 54 5.52 7.73 13.39
C GLU A 54 5.97 6.55 12.51
N LYS A 55 5.04 5.63 12.24
CA LYS A 55 5.30 4.45 11.41
C LYS A 55 4.45 4.49 10.16
N TYR A 56 5.06 4.14 9.03
CA TYR A 56 4.41 4.25 7.73
C TYR A 56 4.53 2.94 6.96
N VAL A 57 3.44 2.51 6.32
CA VAL A 57 3.49 1.57 5.19
C VAL A 57 3.18 2.36 3.92
N VAL A 58 4.01 2.19 2.90
CA VAL A 58 3.89 2.91 1.64
C VAL A 58 3.70 1.92 0.49
N PHE A 59 2.64 2.12 -0.29
CA PHE A 59 2.38 1.36 -1.51
C PHE A 59 2.78 2.20 -2.71
N ALA A 60 3.73 1.71 -3.49
CA ALA A 60 3.97 2.19 -4.84
C ALA A 60 2.96 1.51 -5.77
N ASN A 61 1.88 2.21 -6.13
CA ASN A 61 0.78 1.60 -6.89
C ASN A 61 0.24 2.53 -7.98
N GLY A 62 -0.32 1.92 -9.02
CA GLY A 62 -0.93 2.60 -10.16
C GLY A 62 -0.23 2.30 -11.47
N VAL A 63 -0.62 3.04 -12.50
CA VAL A 63 -0.30 2.80 -13.90
C VAL A 63 0.67 3.87 -14.39
N LEU A 64 1.77 3.44 -15.01
CA LEU A 64 2.77 4.33 -15.63
C LEU A 64 2.57 4.51 -17.14
N THR A 65 1.91 3.55 -17.79
CA THR A 65 1.75 3.49 -19.26
C THR A 65 0.34 3.03 -19.62
N GLY A 66 -0.13 3.33 -20.84
CA GLY A 66 -1.41 2.81 -21.32
C GLY A 66 -1.44 1.28 -21.51
N GLY A 67 -2.58 0.77 -21.99
CA GLY A 67 -2.77 -0.66 -22.29
C GLY A 67 -3.56 -1.44 -21.24
N TYR A 68 -4.09 -0.76 -20.23
CA TYR A 68 -4.98 -1.34 -19.22
C TYR A 68 -6.45 -1.14 -19.59
N ALA A 69 -7.31 -2.04 -19.13
CA ALA A 69 -8.75 -1.87 -19.31
C ALA A 69 -9.24 -0.58 -18.63
N PRO A 70 -10.30 0.07 -19.14
CA PRO A 70 -10.85 1.26 -18.52
C PRO A 70 -11.27 0.99 -17.08
N ASN A 71 -10.92 1.93 -16.19
CA ASN A 71 -11.41 1.89 -14.82
C ASN A 71 -12.93 2.15 -14.82
N PRO A 72 -13.74 1.17 -14.38
CA PRO A 72 -15.20 1.30 -14.40
C PRO A 72 -15.72 2.44 -13.50
N ASP A 73 -14.99 2.80 -12.45
CA ASP A 73 -15.37 3.87 -11.52
C ASP A 73 -14.81 5.25 -11.92
N SER A 74 -14.10 5.36 -13.06
CA SER A 74 -13.49 6.60 -13.57
C SER A 74 -12.59 7.33 -12.56
N ARG A 75 -11.97 6.59 -11.63
CA ARG A 75 -11.00 7.12 -10.65
C ARG A 75 -9.61 7.21 -11.27
N ASN A 76 -8.79 8.14 -10.77
CA ASN A 76 -7.41 8.27 -11.21
C ASN A 76 -6.62 6.97 -10.92
N THR A 77 -5.94 6.46 -11.95
CA THR A 77 -5.10 5.26 -11.91
C THR A 77 -3.60 5.58 -11.98
N ASP A 78 -3.22 6.84 -12.10
CA ASP A 78 -1.84 7.29 -12.20
C ASP A 78 -0.97 6.70 -11.09
N PHE A 79 0.22 6.24 -11.48
CA PHE A 79 1.19 5.77 -10.52
C PHE A 79 1.58 6.85 -9.50
N THR A 80 1.44 6.51 -8.22
CA THR A 80 1.79 7.36 -7.08
C THR A 80 2.13 6.51 -5.83
N LEU A 81 2.47 7.17 -4.73
CA LEU A 81 2.62 6.55 -3.41
C LEU A 81 1.34 6.72 -2.60
N PHE A 82 0.82 5.62 -2.08
CA PHE A 82 -0.27 5.61 -1.10
C PHE A 82 0.30 5.30 0.27
N VAL A 83 0.00 6.16 1.24
CA VAL A 83 0.64 6.11 2.56
C VAL A 83 -0.39 5.69 3.60
N LYS A 84 -0.07 4.65 4.36
CA LYS A 84 -0.75 4.28 5.60
C LYS A 84 0.07 4.82 6.78
N PRO A 85 -0.30 5.96 7.38
CA PRO A 85 0.30 6.42 8.63
C PRO A 85 -0.21 5.58 9.81
N MET A 86 0.39 5.73 10.98
CA MET A 86 0.07 4.98 12.20
C MET A 86 0.08 3.47 11.94
N ALA A 87 1.02 3.03 11.09
CA ALA A 87 1.23 1.62 10.86
C ALA A 87 1.75 0.94 12.12
N GLN A 88 1.53 -0.36 12.23
CA GLN A 88 1.90 -1.11 13.41
C GLN A 88 2.86 -2.23 13.00
N GLU A 89 3.99 -2.31 13.70
CA GLU A 89 4.94 -3.42 13.59
C GLU A 89 4.53 -4.63 14.43
N VAL A 90 3.66 -4.41 15.41
CA VAL A 90 3.13 -5.42 16.31
C VAL A 90 1.64 -5.15 16.45
N GLY A 91 0.83 -6.20 16.30
CA GLY A 91 -0.61 -6.11 16.51
C GLY A 91 -0.95 -5.68 17.94
N THR A 92 -2.11 -5.07 18.08
CA THR A 92 -2.68 -4.65 19.36
C THR A 92 -3.49 -5.78 19.99
N GLY A 93 -3.42 -5.87 21.32
CA GLY A 93 -4.12 -6.92 22.07
C GLY A 93 -3.60 -8.32 21.75
N SER A 94 -4.54 -9.29 21.63
CA SER A 94 -4.25 -10.69 21.27
C SER A 94 -4.51 -11.00 19.79
N GLY A 95 -4.85 -9.99 18.99
CA GLY A 95 -5.22 -10.12 17.59
C GLY A 95 -4.10 -9.77 16.62
N VAL A 96 -4.45 -9.79 15.34
CA VAL A 96 -3.64 -9.29 14.22
C VAL A 96 -4.36 -8.09 13.62
N ASP A 97 -3.65 -6.98 13.46
CA ASP A 97 -4.19 -5.79 12.83
C ASP A 97 -3.95 -5.83 11.32
N LEU A 98 -5.03 -5.64 10.56
CA LEU A 98 -5.06 -5.68 9.12
C LEU A 98 -5.56 -4.37 8.55
N PHE A 99 -5.16 -4.09 7.32
CA PHE A 99 -5.75 -3.04 6.49
C PHE A 99 -5.58 -3.44 5.02
N VAL A 100 -6.37 -2.84 4.14
CA VAL A 100 -6.40 -3.21 2.73
C VAL A 100 -6.26 -1.97 1.87
N LEU A 101 -5.50 -2.10 0.78
CA LEU A 101 -5.51 -1.16 -0.34
C LEU A 101 -6.16 -1.86 -1.55
N HIS A 102 -7.14 -1.21 -2.17
CA HIS A 102 -7.67 -1.70 -3.45
C HIS A 102 -6.86 -1.12 -4.61
N GLY A 103 -6.03 -1.94 -5.26
CA GLY A 103 -5.11 -1.51 -6.33
C GLY A 103 -5.44 -2.03 -7.74
N SER A 104 -6.56 -2.72 -7.95
CA SER A 104 -6.93 -3.31 -9.26
C SER A 104 -7.58 -2.25 -10.14
N THR A 105 -6.81 -1.64 -11.04
CA THR A 105 -7.24 -0.46 -11.80
C THR A 105 -8.38 -0.70 -12.79
N ASP A 106 -8.66 -1.96 -13.09
CA ASP A 106 -9.71 -2.45 -13.99
C ASP A 106 -10.92 -3.04 -13.24
N ALA A 107 -10.90 -3.06 -11.91
CA ALA A 107 -12.02 -3.54 -11.09
C ALA A 107 -12.86 -2.36 -10.57
N PRO A 108 -14.20 -2.52 -10.45
CA PRO A 108 -15.03 -1.55 -9.76
C PRO A 108 -14.78 -1.61 -8.25
N THR A 109 -15.45 -0.76 -7.49
CA THR A 109 -15.49 -0.84 -6.02
C THR A 109 -15.73 -2.29 -5.56
N VAL A 110 -14.86 -2.78 -4.68
CA VAL A 110 -14.88 -4.16 -4.19
C VAL A 110 -15.28 -4.23 -2.72
N ASP A 111 -16.05 -5.25 -2.38
CA ASP A 111 -16.30 -5.63 -1.00
C ASP A 111 -15.17 -6.57 -0.54
N VAL A 112 -14.53 -6.23 0.57
CA VAL A 112 -13.58 -7.11 1.25
C VAL A 112 -14.28 -7.72 2.46
N LYS A 113 -14.38 -9.05 2.45
CA LYS A 113 -14.96 -9.84 3.53
C LYS A 113 -13.85 -10.56 4.26
N VAL A 114 -13.67 -10.26 5.55
CA VAL A 114 -12.81 -11.05 6.43
C VAL A 114 -13.71 -11.82 7.36
N ARG A 115 -13.76 -13.14 7.18
CA ARG A 115 -14.68 -14.02 7.91
C ARG A 115 -13.92 -14.94 8.86
N GLU A 116 -14.32 -14.89 10.10
CA GLU A 116 -13.98 -15.83 11.16
C GLU A 116 -15.18 -16.77 11.41
N LEU A 117 -15.01 -17.73 12.33
CA LEU A 117 -16.06 -18.71 12.65
C LEU A 117 -17.32 -18.04 13.24
N SER A 118 -17.18 -16.96 14.00
CA SER A 118 -18.28 -16.28 14.72
C SER A 118 -18.46 -14.81 14.34
N SER A 119 -17.65 -14.25 13.44
CA SER A 119 -17.68 -12.83 13.06
C SER A 119 -17.32 -12.61 11.59
N ALA A 120 -17.77 -11.50 11.02
CA ALA A 120 -17.37 -11.07 9.69
C ALA A 120 -17.20 -9.54 9.64
N ILE A 121 -16.07 -9.10 9.11
CA ILE A 121 -15.80 -7.70 8.79
C ILE A 121 -16.04 -7.49 7.30
N MET A 122 -16.76 -6.42 6.97
CA MET A 122 -17.01 -5.98 5.60
C MET A 122 -16.41 -4.60 5.38
N LEU A 123 -15.61 -4.44 4.34
CA LEU A 123 -15.10 -3.15 3.90
C LEU A 123 -15.52 -2.90 2.46
N ILE A 124 -16.09 -1.72 2.19
CA ILE A 124 -16.35 -1.25 0.82
C ILE A 124 -15.13 -0.47 0.35
N MET A 125 -14.37 -1.04 -0.57
CA MET A 125 -13.06 -0.54 -0.99
C MET A 125 -13.11 0.03 -2.41
N ARG A 126 -13.16 1.36 -2.50
CA ARG A 126 -12.99 2.08 -3.76
C ARG A 126 -11.54 1.97 -4.25
N LEU A 127 -11.32 2.04 -5.56
CA LEU A 127 -9.99 1.98 -6.14
C LEU A 127 -9.04 3.03 -5.54
N MET A 128 -7.78 2.68 -5.30
CA MET A 128 -6.75 3.56 -4.74
C MET A 128 -7.09 4.11 -3.33
N VAL A 129 -7.88 3.37 -2.54
CA VAL A 129 -8.20 3.73 -1.15
C VAL A 129 -7.59 2.69 -0.21
N ILE A 130 -7.04 3.18 0.92
CA ILE A 130 -6.57 2.36 2.04
C ILE A 130 -7.63 2.37 3.15
N SER A 131 -7.96 1.21 3.71
CA SER A 131 -8.89 1.12 4.84
C SER A 131 -8.28 1.64 6.15
N PRO A 132 -9.11 1.95 7.15
CA PRO A 132 -8.67 1.95 8.55
C PRO A 132 -8.04 0.60 8.94
N LEU A 133 -7.29 0.59 10.04
CA LEU A 133 -6.88 -0.66 10.65
C LEU A 133 -8.12 -1.35 11.23
N PHE A 134 -8.18 -2.66 11.11
CA PHE A 134 -9.18 -3.50 11.75
C PHE A 134 -8.49 -4.71 12.36
N ASN A 135 -8.89 -5.05 13.57
CA ASN A 135 -8.33 -6.16 14.32
C ASN A 135 -9.07 -7.46 13.97
N CYS A 136 -8.32 -8.53 13.77
CA CYS A 136 -8.83 -9.88 13.61
C CYS A 136 -8.23 -10.78 14.69
N ALA A 137 -8.95 -11.83 15.07
CA ALA A 137 -8.40 -12.84 15.95
C ALA A 137 -7.17 -13.49 15.31
N CYS A 138 -6.20 -13.88 16.13
CA CYS A 138 -5.02 -14.65 15.71
C CYS A 138 -5.41 -16.12 15.45
N THR A 139 -6.29 -16.33 14.46
CA THR A 139 -6.81 -17.62 14.03
C THR A 139 -6.88 -17.69 12.51
N LYS A 140 -7.35 -18.81 11.96
CA LYS A 140 -7.61 -18.94 10.52
C LYS A 140 -8.87 -18.16 10.16
N TYR A 141 -8.74 -17.25 9.21
CA TYR A 141 -9.85 -16.52 8.60
C TYR A 141 -9.81 -16.66 7.08
N ASN A 142 -10.98 -16.55 6.45
CA ASN A 142 -11.10 -16.48 5.00
C ASN A 142 -11.24 -15.02 4.59
N ILE A 143 -10.38 -14.58 3.67
CA ILE A 143 -10.48 -13.25 3.04
C ILE A 143 -11.05 -13.42 1.65
N GLY A 144 -12.20 -12.82 1.39
CA GLY A 144 -12.86 -12.79 0.08
C GLY A 144 -12.91 -11.37 -0.47
N PHE A 145 -12.69 -11.24 -1.77
CA PHE A 145 -12.86 -10.00 -2.52
C PHE A 145 -14.02 -10.20 -3.50
N ILE A 146 -15.03 -9.33 -3.44
CA ILE A 146 -16.20 -9.41 -4.30
C ILE A 146 -16.37 -8.09 -5.02
N SER A 147 -16.19 -8.10 -6.34
CA SER A 147 -16.56 -6.99 -7.20
C SER A 147 -18.01 -7.17 -7.65
N TRP A 148 -18.87 -6.22 -7.32
CA TRP A 148 -20.20 -6.15 -7.93
C TRP A 148 -20.08 -5.39 -9.25
N GLN A 149 -19.77 -6.09 -10.34
CA GLN A 149 -20.04 -5.53 -11.66
C GLN A 149 -21.57 -5.49 -11.79
N ARG A 150 -22.16 -4.28 -11.78
CA ARG A 150 -23.54 -4.13 -12.22
C ARG A 150 -23.55 -4.45 -13.71
N SER A 151 -24.12 -5.60 -14.08
CA SER A 151 -24.52 -5.92 -15.45
C SER A 151 -25.53 -4.92 -15.96
#